data_AF-A0A935M1A0-F1
#
_entry.id   AF-A0A935M1A0-F1
#
_cell.length_a   1.000
_cell.length_b   1.000
_cell.length_c   1.000
_cell.angle_alpha   90.00
_cell.angle_beta   90.00
_cell.angle_gamma   90.00
#
_symmetry.space_group_name_H-M   'P 1'
#
loop_
_entity.id
_entity.type
_entity.pdbx_description
1 polymer ?
#
loop_
_entity_poly.entity_id
_entity_poly.type
_entity_poly.pdbx_seq_one_letter_code
_entity_poly.pdbx_strand_id
1 'polypeptide(L)'
;MAYEIVERLEKLGRKDLLKLMSDSVNPSERERNKKHEVFEDSFDCKEIITEKFVRQKLNYIHKNPVSGKWKLVEHYLDYKYSSAGFYDSGEKANCKLYNYA
;
A
#
# COMPACT_ATOMS: atom_id res chain seq x y z
N MET A 1 7.59 3.49 11.16
CA MET A 1 7.10 2.90 9.90
C MET A 1 8.17 2.81 8.80
N ALA A 2 8.63 3.92 8.19
CA ALA A 2 9.60 3.86 7.08
C ALA A 2 10.92 3.15 7.44
N TYR A 3 11.52 3.51 8.58
CA TYR A 3 12.75 2.86 9.07
C TYR A 3 12.58 1.36 9.31
N GLU A 4 11.43 0.93 9.83
CA GLU A 4 11.14 -0.47 10.06
C GLU A 4 10.99 -1.26 8.75
N ILE A 5 10.41 -0.64 7.71
CA ILE A 5 10.36 -1.23 6.37
C ILE A 5 11.79 -1.44 5.85
N VAL A 6 12.65 -0.43 5.95
CA VAL A 6 14.07 -0.53 5.55
C VAL A 6 14.79 -1.64 6.31
N GLU A 7 14.67 -1.67 7.64
CA GLU A 7 15.32 -2.68 8.49
C GLU A 7 14.86 -4.11 8.13
N ARG A 8 13.56 -4.30 7.86
CA ARG A 8 13.03 -5.60 7.43
C ARG A 8 13.55 -5.98 6.05
N LEU A 9 13.66 -5.03 5.12
CA LEU A 9 14.23 -5.28 3.79
C LEU A 9 15.72 -5.63 3.85
N GLU A 10 16.49 -5.01 4.75
CA GLU A 10 17.89 -5.35 5.04
C GLU A 10 18.00 -6.78 5.58
N LYS A 11 17.18 -7.13 6.58
CA LYS A 11 17.11 -8.50 7.15
C LYS A 11 16.71 -9.55 6.11
N LEU A 12 15.83 -9.19 5.19
CA LEU A 12 15.40 -10.04 4.07
C LEU A 12 16.38 -10.05 2.89
N GLY A 13 17.46 -9.25 2.93
CA GLY A 13 18.45 -9.18 1.86
C GLY A 13 17.92 -8.58 0.54
N ARG A 14 16.84 -7.78 0.59
CA ARG A 14 16.19 -7.17 -0.59
C ARG A 14 16.95 -5.94 -1.10
N LYS A 15 18.19 -6.16 -1.54
CA LYS A 15 19.10 -5.12 -2.05
C LYS A 15 18.53 -4.39 -3.27
N ASP A 16 17.71 -5.06 -4.06
CA ASP A 16 17.01 -4.49 -5.21
C ASP A 16 16.07 -3.35 -4.80
N LEU A 17 15.25 -3.57 -3.77
CA LEU A 17 14.32 -2.57 -3.26
C LEU A 17 15.05 -1.46 -2.49
N LEU A 18 16.06 -1.81 -1.70
CA LEU A 18 16.87 -0.81 -0.98
C LEU A 18 17.58 0.13 -1.96
N LYS A 19 18.15 -0.41 -3.04
CA LYS A 19 18.77 0.40 -4.09
C LYS A 19 17.74 1.28 -4.79
N LEU A 20 16.58 0.74 -5.17
CA LEU A 20 15.50 1.51 -5.76
C LEU A 20 15.12 2.70 -4.87
N MET A 21 14.86 2.46 -3.59
CA MET A 21 14.49 3.51 -2.63
C MET A 21 15.61 4.53 -2.42
N SER A 22 16.87 4.11 -2.46
CA SER A 22 18.01 5.02 -2.33
C SER A 22 18.18 5.89 -3.58
N ASP A 23 18.00 5.31 -4.77
CA ASP A 23 18.05 6.00 -6.05
C ASP A 23 16.89 7.00 -6.21
N SER A 24 15.74 6.73 -5.59
CA SER A 24 14.56 7.61 -5.58
C SER A 24 14.68 8.81 -4.63
N VAL A 25 15.74 8.93 -3.82
CA VAL A 25 15.92 10.09 -2.94
C VAL A 25 16.29 11.33 -3.76
N ASN A 26 15.47 12.38 -3.64
CA ASN A 26 15.75 13.68 -4.26
C ASN A 26 17.10 14.27 -3.81
N PRO A 27 17.87 14.94 -4.69
CA PRO A 27 19.20 15.46 -4.36
C PRO A 27 19.26 16.33 -3.10
N SER A 28 18.30 17.23 -2.91
CA SER A 28 18.22 18.10 -1.72
C SER A 28 18.02 17.33 -0.42
N GLU A 29 17.28 16.22 -0.45
CA GLU A 29 17.06 15.36 0.71
C GLU A 29 18.29 14.46 0.96
N ARG A 30 19.00 14.09 -0.10
CA ARG A 30 20.27 13.37 0.01
C ARG A 30 21.35 14.22 0.70
N GLU A 31 21.40 15.52 0.42
CA GLU A 31 22.27 16.48 1.14
C GLU A 31 21.94 16.56 2.65
N ARG A 32 20.68 16.28 3.01
CA ARG A 32 20.22 16.16 4.42
C ARG A 32 20.44 14.76 5.01
N ASN A 33 21.22 13.91 4.35
CA ASN A 33 21.52 12.52 4.73
C ASN A 33 20.31 11.56 4.70
N LYS A 34 19.24 11.89 3.97
CA LYS A 34 18.17 10.90 3.72
C LYS A 34 18.71 9.77 2.86
N LYS A 35 18.55 8.52 3.34
CA LYS A 35 19.14 7.33 2.69
C LYS A 35 18.18 6.60 1.74
N HIS A 36 16.89 6.62 2.05
CA HIS A 36 15.86 5.86 1.34
C HIS A 36 14.57 6.68 1.26
N GLU A 37 13.96 6.70 0.08
CA GLU A 37 12.62 7.20 -0.15
C GLU A 37 11.65 6.03 -0.17
N VAL A 38 10.89 5.87 0.92
CA VAL A 38 9.96 4.75 1.11
C VAL A 38 8.55 5.10 0.63
N PHE A 39 8.18 6.37 0.73
CA PHE A 39 6.87 6.87 0.34
C PHE A 39 7.04 7.97 -0.70
N GLU A 40 6.14 8.01 -1.68
CA GLU A 40 6.05 9.17 -2.57
C GLU A 40 5.53 10.37 -1.77
N ASP A 41 6.08 11.56 -2.02
CA ASP A 41 5.63 12.82 -1.41
C ASP A 41 4.35 13.33 -2.10
N SER A 42 3.37 12.45 -2.21
CA SER A 42 2.06 12.77 -2.76
C SER A 42 1.02 11.80 -2.22
N PHE A 43 -0.20 12.31 -2.02
CA PHE A 43 -1.37 11.49 -1.72
C PHE A 43 -2.61 12.17 -2.27
N ASP A 44 -3.56 11.35 -2.72
CA ASP A 44 -4.86 11.83 -3.14
C ASP A 44 -5.81 11.88 -1.94
N CYS A 45 -6.06 13.08 -1.43
CA CYS A 45 -7.09 13.32 -0.44
C CYS A 45 -8.38 13.80 -1.11
N LYS A 46 -9.50 13.09 -0.88
CA LYS A 46 -10.82 13.52 -1.35
C LYS A 46 -11.85 13.33 -0.24
N GLU A 47 -12.53 14.42 0.11
CA GLU A 47 -13.59 14.39 1.09
C GLU A 47 -14.79 13.59 0.58
N ILE A 48 -15.34 12.73 1.44
CA ILE A 48 -16.50 11.91 1.13
C ILE A 48 -17.74 12.54 1.77
N ILE A 49 -18.52 13.24 0.94
CA ILE A 49 -19.67 14.03 1.42
C ILE A 49 -21.00 13.27 1.29
N THR A 50 -21.08 12.27 0.41
CA THR A 50 -22.32 11.54 0.15
C THR A 50 -22.14 10.03 0.23
N GLU A 51 -23.23 9.34 0.59
CA GLU A 51 -23.27 7.88 0.58
C GLU A 51 -22.99 7.31 -0.82
N LYS A 52 -23.52 7.95 -1.86
CA LYS A 52 -23.22 7.56 -3.25
C LYS A 52 -21.71 7.58 -3.50
N PHE A 53 -21.02 8.60 -3.01
CA PHE A 53 -19.59 8.74 -3.22
C PHE A 53 -18.78 7.72 -2.41
N VAL A 54 -19.17 7.44 -1.15
CA VAL A 54 -18.49 6.39 -0.36
C VAL A 54 -18.61 5.03 -1.04
N ARG A 55 -19.82 4.66 -1.52
CA ARG A 55 -20.06 3.40 -2.22
C ARG A 55 -19.24 3.30 -3.50
N GLN A 56 -19.14 4.40 -4.26
CA GLN A 56 -18.29 4.44 -5.45
C GLN A 56 -16.81 4.18 -5.10
N LYS A 57 -16.29 4.81 -4.04
CA LYS A 57 -14.88 4.66 -3.64
C LYS A 57 -14.58 3.26 -3.08
N LEU A 58 -15.47 2.72 -2.25
CA LEU A 58 -15.34 1.34 -1.75
C LEU A 58 -15.31 0.34 -2.92
N ASN A 59 -16.26 0.46 -3.86
CA ASN A 59 -16.29 -0.40 -5.04
C ASN A 59 -15.00 -0.29 -5.88
N TYR A 60 -14.46 0.92 -6.05
CA TYR A 60 -13.19 1.12 -6.74
C TYR A 60 -12.03 0.44 -6.02
N ILE A 61 -11.90 0.65 -4.70
CA ILE A 61 -10.83 0.08 -3.87
C ILE A 61 -10.91 -1.45 -3.89
N HIS A 62 -12.10 -2.01 -3.69
CA HIS A 62 -12.31 -3.47 -3.66
C HIS A 62 -12.05 -4.11 -5.03
N LYS A 63 -12.37 -3.44 -6.14
CA LYS A 63 -12.13 -3.97 -7.50
C LYS A 63 -10.73 -3.67 -8.04
N ASN A 64 -9.93 -2.82 -7.40
CA ASN A 64 -8.58 -2.49 -7.86
C ASN A 64 -7.68 -3.73 -8.09
N PRO A 65 -7.71 -4.77 -7.24
CA PRO A 65 -6.90 -5.97 -7.44
C PRO A 65 -7.20 -6.75 -8.73
N VAL A 66 -8.42 -6.66 -9.28
CA VAL A 66 -8.82 -7.36 -10.52
C VAL A 66 -8.77 -6.47 -11.77
N SER A 67 -8.41 -5.20 -11.62
CA SER A 67 -8.61 -4.18 -12.66
C SER A 67 -7.32 -3.67 -13.28
N GLY A 68 -7.39 -3.33 -14.57
CA GLY A 68 -6.34 -2.61 -15.30
C GLY A 68 -4.99 -3.32 -15.28
N LYS A 69 -3.94 -2.58 -14.96
CA LYS A 69 -2.55 -3.07 -14.95
C LYS A 69 -2.23 -4.00 -13.78
N TRP A 70 -3.07 -4.05 -12.75
CA TRP A 70 -2.77 -4.81 -11.53
C TRP A 70 -3.09 -6.29 -11.72
N LYS A 71 -4.36 -6.62 -12.03
CA LYS A 71 -4.88 -7.98 -12.26
C LYS A 71 -4.17 -9.05 -11.40
N LEU A 72 -4.13 -8.81 -10.09
CA LEU A 72 -3.41 -9.59 -9.08
C LEU A 72 -4.14 -10.89 -8.72
N VAL A 73 -5.46 -10.92 -8.91
CA VAL A 73 -6.36 -12.05 -8.68
C VAL A 73 -7.47 -12.05 -9.73
N GLU A 74 -8.19 -13.17 -9.89
CA GLU A 74 -9.33 -13.28 -10.81
C GLU A 74 -10.63 -12.76 -10.20
N HIS A 75 -10.87 -13.02 -8.90
CA HIS A 75 -12.02 -12.49 -8.17
C HIS A 75 -11.59 -11.51 -7.07
N TYR A 76 -12.34 -10.42 -6.88
CA TYR A 76 -11.94 -9.33 -5.98
C TYR A 76 -11.92 -9.74 -4.50
N LEU A 77 -12.71 -10.75 -4.13
CA LEU A 77 -12.72 -11.34 -2.78
C LEU A 77 -11.47 -12.18 -2.50
N ASP A 78 -10.77 -12.66 -3.53
CA ASP A 78 -9.59 -13.52 -3.35
C ASP A 78 -8.34 -12.72 -2.93
N TYR A 79 -8.40 -11.39 -3.03
CA TYR A 79 -7.29 -10.54 -2.62
C TYR A 79 -7.22 -10.39 -1.09
N LYS A 80 -6.45 -11.27 -0.45
CA LYS A 80 -6.30 -11.35 1.03
C LYS A 80 -5.84 -10.07 1.74
N TYR A 81 -5.33 -9.09 1.00
CA TYR A 81 -4.90 -7.79 1.53
C TYR A 81 -5.96 -6.69 1.32
N SER A 82 -7.23 -7.07 1.14
CA SER A 82 -8.37 -6.16 1.04
C SER A 82 -9.40 -6.45 2.14
N SER A 83 -10.16 -5.42 2.52
CA SER A 83 -11.32 -5.55 3.40
C SER A 83 -12.58 -6.07 2.69
N ALA A 84 -12.51 -6.34 1.38
CA ALA A 84 -13.66 -6.76 0.58
C ALA A 84 -14.37 -8.00 1.16
N GLY A 85 -13.63 -9.05 1.51
CA GLY A 85 -14.20 -10.27 2.13
C GLY A 85 -14.94 -9.99 3.43
N PHE A 86 -14.45 -9.07 4.26
CA PHE A 86 -15.16 -8.68 5.48
C PHE A 86 -16.51 -8.01 5.19
N TYR A 87 -16.57 -7.09 4.23
CA TYR A 87 -17.80 -6.37 3.91
C TYR A 87 -18.82 -7.22 3.12
N ASP A 88 -18.35 -8.20 2.36
CA ASP A 88 -19.18 -9.04 1.50
C ASP A 88 -19.69 -10.30 2.21
N SER A 89 -18.80 -11.05 2.86
CA SER A 89 -19.10 -12.35 3.49
C SER A 89 -18.91 -12.38 5.01
N GLY A 90 -18.48 -11.28 5.64
CA GLY A 90 -18.16 -11.24 7.07
C GLY A 90 -16.86 -11.95 7.44
N GLU A 91 -16.08 -12.37 6.43
CA GLU A 91 -14.83 -13.09 6.64
C GLU A 91 -13.74 -12.17 7.19
N LYS A 92 -13.02 -12.66 8.19
CA LYS A 92 -11.82 -11.96 8.68
C LYS A 92 -10.70 -12.11 7.66
N ALA A 93 -9.93 -11.04 7.48
CA ALA A 93 -8.77 -11.06 6.60
C ALA A 93 -7.80 -12.17 7.02
N ASN A 94 -7.47 -13.07 6.09
CA ASN A 94 -6.47 -14.12 6.29
C ASN A 94 -5.05 -13.56 6.05
N CYS A 95 -4.69 -12.52 6.79
CA CYS A 95 -3.36 -11.94 6.77
C CYS A 95 -2.94 -11.48 8.17
N LYS A 96 -1.63 -11.54 8.44
CA LYS A 96 -1.08 -11.09 9.71
C LYS A 96 -1.03 -9.56 9.70
N LEU A 97 -1.94 -8.95 10.46
CA LEU A 97 -1.95 -7.51 10.68
C LEU A 97 -0.95 -7.17 11.80
N TYR A 98 -0.09 -6.20 11.53
CA TYR A 98 0.82 -5.64 12.51
C TYR A 98 0.37 -4.22 12.81
N ASN A 99 0.23 -3.90 14.09
CA ASN A 99 0.04 -2.53 14.52
C ASN A 99 1.40 -1.83 14.52
N TYR A 100 1.44 -0.61 14.01
CA TYR A 100 2.56 0.28 14.25
C TYR A 100 2.29 0.99 15.58
N ALA A 101 3.13 0.73 16.59
CA ALA A 101 3.15 1.47 17.86
C ALA A 101 4.22 2.55 17.81
#